data_AF-Q0ZBD5-F1
#
_entry.id   AF-Q0ZBD5-F1
#
_cell.length_a   1.000
_cell.length_b   1.000
_cell.length_c   1.000
_cell.angle_alpha   90.00
_cell.angle_beta   90.00
_cell.angle_gamma   90.00
#
_symmetry.space_group_name_H-M   'P 1'
#
loop_
_entity.id
_entity.type
_entity.pdbx_description
1 polymer ?
#
loop_
_entity_poly.entity_id
_entity_poly.type
_entity_poly.pdbx_seq_one_letter_code
_entity_poly.pdbx_strand_id
1 'polypeptide(L)' 'QAENIRFNSTVGKYVGYTELGVKNAEAWNKGPELAVELGELERVCKHNADLHYSTILDKT' A
#
# COMPACT_ATOMS: atom_id res chain seq x y z
N GLN A 1 4.65 0.95 -20.67
CA GLN A 1 5.38 1.79 -19.69
C GLN A 1 5.85 0.89 -18.57
N ALA A 2 7.11 1.00 -18.13
CA ALA A 2 7.61 0.23 -16.98
C ALA A 2 7.25 0.95 -15.67
N GLU A 3 6.85 0.20 -14.65
CA GLU A 3 6.58 0.72 -13.31
C GLU A 3 7.90 1.09 -12.63
N ASN A 4 7.98 2.28 -12.02
CA ASN A 4 9.21 2.75 -11.36
C ASN A 4 9.22 2.44 -9.87
N ILE A 5 8.10 2.67 -9.18
CA ILE A 5 7.97 2.58 -7.72
C ILE A 5 6.53 2.21 -7.36
N ARG A 6 6.34 1.40 -6.31
CA ARG A 6 5.02 1.00 -5.81
C ARG A 6 5.02 0.78 -4.31
N PHE A 7 3.95 1.16 -3.62
CA PHE A 7 3.70 0.69 -2.25
C PHE A 7 3.27 -0.79 -2.25
N ASN A 8 4.01 -1.64 -1.54
CA ASN A 8 3.66 -3.04 -1.35
C ASN A 8 3.02 -3.22 0.03
N SER A 9 1.71 -3.44 0.07
CA SER A 9 0.95 -3.58 1.33
C SER A 9 1.33 -4.82 2.14
N THR A 10 1.83 -5.89 1.52
CA THR A 10 2.33 -7.08 2.23
C THR A 10 3.63 -6.79 2.97
N VAL A 11 4.52 -6.01 2.36
CA VAL A 11 5.79 -5.60 2.98
C VAL A 11 5.61 -4.37 3.87
N GLY A 12 4.57 -3.57 3.62
CA GLY A 12 4.27 -2.34 4.33
C GLY A 12 5.19 -1.18 3.98
N LYS A 13 5.72 -1.12 2.74
CA LYS A 13 6.62 -0.04 2.29
C LYS A 13 6.67 0.14 0.78
N TYR A 14 7.22 1.26 0.32
CA TYR A 14 7.51 1.49 -1.09
C TYR A 14 8.68 0.62 -1.57
N VAL A 15 8.53 0.05 -2.76
CA VAL A 15 9.50 -0.79 -3.46
C VAL A 15 9.77 -0.17 -4.82
N GLY A 16 11.05 0.07 -5.13
CA GLY A 16 11.50 0.56 -6.43
C GLY A 16 11.88 -0.58 -7.36
N TYR A 17 11.53 -0.46 -8.65
CA TYR A 17 11.83 -1.44 -9.70
C TYR A 17 12.85 -0.95 -10.74
N THR A 18 13.25 0.31 -10.64
CA THR A 18 14.34 0.93 -11.40
C THR A 18 15.29 1.62 -10.44
N GLU A 19 16.51 1.96 -10.89
CA GLU A 19 17.48 2.66 -10.02
C GLU A 19 16.92 3.96 -9.43
N LEU A 20 16.21 4.74 -10.26
CA LEU A 20 15.50 5.94 -9.81
C LEU A 20 14.39 5.61 -8.82
N GLY A 21 13.62 4.55 -9.09
CA GLY A 21 12.58 4.06 -8.21
C GLY A 21 13.09 3.63 -6.84
N VAL A 22 14.26 2.98 -6.77
CA VAL A 22 14.89 2.56 -5.50
C VAL A 22 15.28 3.78 -4.67
N LYS A 23 15.90 4.79 -5.28
CA LYS A 23 16.27 6.04 -4.58
C LYS A 23 15.04 6.77 -4.02
N ASN A 24 13.97 6.86 -4.80
CA ASN A 24 12.73 7.47 -4.35
C ASN A 24 12.05 6.64 -3.24
N ALA A 25 12.06 5.31 -3.35
CA ALA A 25 11.49 4.43 -2.34
C ALA A 25 12.23 4.56 -1.00
N GLU A 26 13.56 4.65 -1.01
CA GLU A 26 14.35 4.90 0.20
C GLU A 26 14.00 6.24 0.87
N ALA A 27 13.77 7.29 0.07
CA ALA A 27 13.37 8.59 0.58
C ALA A 27 11.97 8.55 1.21
N TRP A 28 10.97 8.05 0.48
CA TRP A 28 9.58 7.99 0.95
C TRP A 28 9.38 7.02 2.12
N ASN A 29 10.16 5.94 2.19
CA ASN A 29 10.11 5.02 3.33
C ASN A 29 10.68 5.63 4.63
N LYS A 30 11.40 6.75 4.55
CA LYS A 30 11.89 7.51 5.70
C LYS A 30 11.08 8.78 5.95
N GLY A 31 10.17 9.12 5.04
CA GLY A 31 9.35 10.33 5.08
C GLY A 31 7.94 10.08 5.64
N PRO A 32 7.13 11.15 5.77
CA PRO A 32 5.75 11.04 6.22
C PRO A 32 4.85 10.28 5.25
N GLU A 33 5.24 10.15 3.98
CA GLU A 33 4.48 9.46 2.92
C GLU A 33 4.15 8.03 3.33
N LEU A 34 5.13 7.31 3.91
CA LEU A 34 4.93 5.95 4.35
C LEU A 34 3.86 5.83 5.44
N ALA A 35 3.85 6.76 6.40
CA ALA A 35 2.87 6.75 7.49
C ALA A 35 1.46 7.05 6.96
N VAL A 36 1.33 7.98 6.01
CA VAL A 36 0.05 8.29 5.35
C VAL A 36 -0.47 7.07 4.59
N GLU A 37 0.37 6.43 3.77
CA GLU A 37 -0.01 5.27 2.98
C GLU A 37 -0.41 4.08 3.86
N LEU A 38 0.31 3.83 4.96
CA LEU A 38 -0.07 2.83 5.95
C LEU A 38 -1.42 3.17 6.61
N GLY A 39 -1.67 4.45 6.92
CA GLY A 39 -2.96 4.90 7.44
C GLY A 39 -4.10 4.66 6.47
N GLU A 40 -3.91 4.95 5.17
CA GLU A 40 -4.90 4.69 4.13
C GLU A 40 -5.13 3.19 3.88
N LEU A 41 -4.08 2.36 3.96
CA LEU A 41 -4.19 0.90 3.91
C LEU A 41 -5.15 0.37 4.98
N GLU A 42 -5.03 0.83 6.23
CA GLU A 42 -5.91 0.41 7.31
C GLU A 42 -7.33 1.00 7.15
N ARG A 43 -7.40 2.32 6.98
CA ARG A 43 -8.66 3.07 7.05
C ARG A 43 -9.57 2.84 5.84
N VAL A 44 -9.00 2.64 4.66
CA VAL A 44 -9.76 2.51 3.41
C VAL A 44 -9.72 1.07 2.92
N CYS A 45 -8.53 0.54 2.65
CA CYS A 45 -8.43 -0.75 1.96
C CYS A 45 -8.94 -1.90 2.83
N LYS A 46 -8.40 -2.07 4.05
CA LYS A 46 -8.80 -3.17 4.94
C LYS A 46 -10.22 -3.01 5.45
N HIS A 47 -10.60 -1.81 5.88
CA HIS A 47 -11.96 -1.51 6.30
C HIS A 47 -13.01 -1.92 5.24
N ASN A 48 -12.82 -1.50 3.99
CA ASN A 48 -13.75 -1.84 2.92
C ASN A 48 -13.65 -3.32 2.53
N ALA A 49 -12.44 -3.91 2.55
CA ALA A 49 -12.28 -5.33 2.29
C ALA A 49 -13.10 -6.17 3.29
N ASP A 50 -13.03 -5.87 4.59
CA ASP A 50 -13.78 -6.58 5.62
C ASP A 50 -15.30 -6.47 5.40
N LEU A 51 -15.80 -5.27 5.09
CA LEU A 51 -17.21 -5.05 4.76
C LEU A 51 -17.66 -5.87 3.54
N HIS A 52 -16.85 -5.89 2.48
CA HIS A 52 -17.15 -6.67 1.29
C HIS A 52 -17.09 -8.18 1.56
N TYR A 53 -16.09 -8.64 2.32
CA TYR A 53 -15.96 -10.04 2.68
C TYR A 53 -17.17 -10.54 3.49
N SER A 54 -17.60 -9.79 4.51
CA SER A 54 -18.83 -10.12 5.25
C SER A 54 -20.04 -10.11 4.34
N THR A 55 -20.26 -9.05 3.55
CA THR A 55 -21.45 -8.96 2.67
C THR A 55 -21.54 -10.06 1.62
N ILE A 56 -20.40 -10.50 1.06
CA ILE A 56 -20.36 -11.52 0.00
C ILE A 56 -20.46 -12.94 0.58
N LEU A 57 -19.81 -13.19 1.72
CA LEU A 57 -19.70 -14.54 2.27
C LEU A 57 -20.77 -14.86 3.33
N ASP A 58 -21.38 -13.87 3.96
CA ASP A 58 -22.49 -14.10 4.87
C ASP A 58 -23.71 -14.59 4.08
N LYS A 59 -24.03 -15.87 4.26
CA LYS A 59 -25.15 -16.59 3.64
C LYS A 59 -26.41 -16.61 4.51
N THR A 60 -26.47 -15.76 5.53
CA THR A 60 -27.67 -15.64 6.38
C THR A 60 -28.77 -14.96 5.59
#